data_AF-B8GT43-F1
#
_entry.id   AF-B8GT43-F1
#
_cell.length_a   1.000
_cell.length_b   1.000
_cell.length_c   1.000
_cell.angle_alpha   90.00
_cell.angle_beta   90.00
_cell.angle_gamma   90.00
#
_symmetry.space_group_name_H-M   'P 1'
#
loop_
_entity.id
_entity.type
_entity.pdbx_description
1 polymer ?
#
loop_
_entity_poly.entity_id
_entity_poly.type
_entity_poly.pdbx_seq_one_letter_code
_entity_poly.pdbx_strand_id
1 'polypeptide(L)'
;MGDERSAKESQLGECTAPTGDLHEGLSLALAHVEAALVHARAGEWEAAGERDRQCRAQVEALVGNAGNLDPEPLADGLSAIRERYRELLTLAETERDRLADDVRQSVKGRVGTRAYEENR
;
A
#
# COMPACT_ATOMS: atom_id res chain seq x y z
N MET A 1 -37.35 8.07 -29.21
CA MET A 1 -37.83 8.47 -27.87
C MET A 1 -37.93 7.18 -27.06
N GLY A 2 -36.80 6.77 -26.49
CA GLY A 2 -36.56 6.88 -25.03
C GLY A 2 -36.97 5.54 -24.43
N ASP A 3 -36.09 4.71 -23.89
CA ASP A 3 -35.29 5.02 -22.72
C ASP A 3 -34.06 4.09 -22.69
N GLU A 4 -32.87 4.69 -22.71
CA GLU A 4 -31.63 4.06 -22.28
C GLU A 4 -31.73 3.78 -20.78
N ARG A 5 -32.08 2.57 -20.40
CA ARG A 5 -31.91 2.12 -19.01
C ARG A 5 -30.70 1.22 -18.88
N SER A 6 -29.58 1.93 -18.90
CA SER A 6 -28.59 1.88 -17.84
C SER A 6 -28.07 0.49 -17.49
N ALA A 7 -27.08 0.08 -18.29
CA ALA A 7 -26.00 -0.78 -17.83
C ALA A 7 -25.48 -0.25 -16.48
N LYS A 8 -25.73 -1.01 -15.41
CA LYS A 8 -24.98 -0.95 -14.15
C LYS A 8 -25.25 -2.24 -13.37
N GLU A 9 -25.00 -3.38 -14.02
CA GLU A 9 -24.71 -4.60 -13.26
C GLU A 9 -23.36 -4.40 -12.59
N SER A 10 -23.46 -4.05 -11.31
CA SER A 10 -22.53 -4.36 -10.23
C SER A 10 -21.16 -4.88 -10.65
N GLN A 11 -20.22 -3.96 -10.87
CA GLN A 11 -18.87 -4.14 -10.33
C GLN A 11 -18.96 -4.04 -8.80
N LEU A 12 -19.56 -5.05 -8.19
CA LEU A 12 -19.21 -5.42 -6.82
C LEU A 12 -17.88 -6.15 -7.01
N GLY A 13 -16.79 -5.42 -6.77
CA GLY A 13 -15.49 -6.04 -6.59
C GLY A 13 -15.67 -7.21 -5.64
N GLU A 14 -15.19 -8.38 -6.06
CA GLU A 14 -15.07 -9.56 -5.23
C GLU A 14 -14.35 -9.16 -3.94
N CYS A 15 -15.13 -8.79 -2.91
CA CYS A 15 -14.75 -9.04 -1.54
C CYS A 15 -14.75 -10.55 -1.41
N THR A 16 -13.66 -11.18 -1.84
CA THR A 16 -13.28 -12.49 -1.35
C THR A 16 -13.10 -12.34 0.15
N ALA A 17 -14.21 -12.42 0.88
CA ALA A 17 -14.17 -12.58 2.32
C ALA A 17 -13.33 -13.83 2.56
N PRO A 18 -12.16 -13.72 3.22
CA PRO A 18 -11.41 -14.90 3.60
C PRO A 18 -12.29 -15.65 4.59
N THR A 19 -13.02 -16.64 4.09
CA THR A 19 -13.63 -17.69 4.90
C THR A 19 -12.52 -18.71 5.19
N GLY A 20 -11.37 -18.20 5.66
CA GLY A 20 -10.16 -18.94 5.93
C GLY A 20 -9.92 -18.98 7.43
N ASP A 21 -9.22 -20.01 7.88
CA ASP A 21 -8.78 -20.15 9.26
C ASP A 21 -7.98 -18.90 9.73
N LEU A 22 -8.01 -18.57 11.03
CA LEU A 22 -7.27 -17.44 11.63
C LEU A 22 -5.82 -17.41 11.14
N HIS A 23 -5.17 -18.57 11.20
CA HIS A 23 -3.77 -18.73 10.81
C HIS A 23 -3.55 -18.49 9.31
N GLU A 24 -4.50 -18.90 8.47
CA GLU A 24 -4.45 -18.70 7.02
C GLU A 24 -4.57 -17.20 6.70
N GLY A 25 -5.55 -16.52 7.29
CA GLY A 25 -5.74 -15.08 7.10
C GLY A 25 -4.53 -14.26 7.55
N LEU A 26 -3.96 -14.59 8.72
CA LEU A 26 -2.76 -13.94 9.23
C LEU A 26 -1.54 -14.21 8.34
N SER A 27 -1.36 -15.45 7.89
CA SER A 27 -0.26 -15.83 7.00
C SER A 27 -0.35 -15.10 5.65
N LEU A 28 -1.55 -15.00 5.08
CA LEU A 28 -1.80 -14.30 3.83
C LEU A 28 -1.55 -12.79 3.97
N ALA A 29 -2.06 -12.17 5.05
CA ALA A 29 -1.79 -10.76 5.33
C ALA A 29 -0.29 -10.48 5.48
N LEU A 30 0.45 -11.36 6.18
CA LEU A 30 1.89 -11.24 6.33
C LEU A 30 2.62 -11.37 4.98
N ALA A 31 2.23 -12.34 4.14
CA ALA A 31 2.81 -12.51 2.82
C ALA A 31 2.60 -11.28 1.92
N HIS A 32 1.45 -10.61 2.03
CA HIS A 32 1.19 -9.38 1.29
C HIS A 32 2.11 -8.23 1.72
N VAL A 33 2.31 -7.99 3.02
CA VAL A 33 3.24 -6.93 3.47
C VAL A 33 4.70 -7.26 3.15
N GLU A 34 5.08 -8.54 3.16
CA GLU A 34 6.40 -8.97 2.71
C GLU A 34 6.62 -8.72 1.21
N ALA A 35 5.62 -9.02 0.37
CA ALA A 35 5.67 -8.71 -1.05
C ALA A 35 5.73 -7.18 -1.28
N ALA A 36 4.98 -6.39 -0.50
CA ALA A 36 5.04 -4.94 -0.56
C ALA A 36 6.45 -4.41 -0.27
N LEU A 37 7.13 -4.96 0.75
CA LEU A 37 8.52 -4.62 1.07
C LEU A 37 9.49 -4.96 -0.08
N VAL A 38 9.31 -6.12 -0.72
CA VAL A 38 10.13 -6.50 -1.88
C VAL A 38 9.96 -5.49 -3.02
N HIS A 39 8.72 -5.15 -3.37
CA HIS A 39 8.44 -4.16 -4.42
C HIS A 39 8.97 -2.77 -4.05
N ALA A 40 8.78 -2.32 -2.81
CA ALA A 40 9.28 -1.03 -2.34
C ALA A 40 10.80 -0.92 -2.43
N ARG A 41 11.53 -1.98 -2.03
CA ARG A 41 13.00 -2.04 -2.16
C ARG A 41 13.45 -2.03 -3.63
N ALA A 42 12.64 -2.54 -4.54
CA ALA A 42 12.88 -2.47 -5.98
C ALA A 42 12.45 -1.13 -6.62
N GLY A 43 11.84 -0.23 -5.86
CA GLY A 43 11.29 1.05 -6.36
C GLY A 43 9.95 0.91 -7.09
N GLU A 44 9.31 -0.26 -7.03
CA GLU A 44 8.05 -0.58 -7.69
C GLU A 44 6.85 -0.13 -6.84
N TRP A 45 6.75 1.17 -6.57
CA TRP A 45 5.82 1.72 -5.58
C TRP A 45 4.33 1.46 -5.86
N GLU A 46 3.94 1.34 -7.13
CA GLU A 46 2.57 0.99 -7.50
C GLU A 46 2.24 -0.47 -7.11
N ALA A 47 3.14 -1.40 -7.40
CA ALA A 47 3.01 -2.80 -7.00
C ALA A 47 3.07 -2.95 -5.47
N ALA A 48 3.93 -2.18 -4.80
CA ALA A 48 3.99 -2.13 -3.34
C ALA A 48 2.66 -1.67 -2.74
N GLY A 49 2.06 -0.60 -3.30
CA GLY A 49 0.76 -0.08 -2.86
C GLY A 49 -0.40 -1.04 -3.09
N GLU A 50 -0.37 -1.84 -4.15
CA GLU A 50 -1.37 -2.88 -4.38
C GLU A 50 -1.27 -4.00 -3.34
N ARG A 51 -0.05 -4.47 -3.05
CA ARG A 51 0.16 -5.47 -2.00
C ARG A 51 -0.22 -4.95 -0.61
N ASP A 52 0.06 -3.69 -0.32
CA ASP A 52 -0.39 -3.02 0.91
C ASP A 52 -1.92 -3.02 1.04
N ARG A 53 -2.66 -2.67 -0.03
CA ARG A 53 -4.13 -2.73 -0.02
C ARG A 53 -4.65 -4.15 0.26
N GLN A 54 -4.05 -5.16 -0.36
CA GLN A 54 -4.41 -6.56 -0.13
C GLN A 54 -4.16 -6.97 1.33
N CYS A 55 -3.04 -6.57 1.92
CA CYS A 55 -2.75 -6.80 3.35
C CYS A 55 -3.83 -6.17 4.24
N ARG A 56 -4.18 -4.89 4.02
CA ARG A 56 -5.21 -4.20 4.81
C ARG A 56 -6.57 -4.88 4.70
N ALA A 57 -6.98 -5.31 3.51
CA ALA A 57 -8.25 -6.02 3.33
C ALA A 57 -8.32 -7.32 4.16
N GLN A 58 -7.21 -8.08 4.22
CA GLN A 58 -7.13 -9.28 5.06
C GLN A 58 -7.17 -8.95 6.55
N VAL A 59 -6.43 -7.94 6.99
CA VAL A 59 -6.44 -7.48 8.39
C VAL A 59 -7.82 -6.97 8.81
N GLU A 60 -8.49 -6.20 7.95
CA GLU A 60 -9.85 -5.71 8.20
C GLU A 60 -10.85 -6.85 8.37
N ALA A 61 -10.76 -7.90 7.55
CA ALA A 61 -11.59 -9.10 7.69
C ALA A 61 -11.34 -9.81 9.03
N LEU A 62 -10.07 -9.99 9.42
CA LEU A 62 -9.70 -10.60 10.70
C LEU A 62 -10.19 -9.79 11.91
N VAL A 63 -9.96 -8.47 11.90
CA VAL A 63 -10.41 -7.57 12.98
C VAL A 63 -11.94 -7.52 13.05
N GLY A 64 -12.62 -7.53 11.90
CA GLY A 64 -14.08 -7.58 11.82
C GLY A 64 -14.67 -8.85 12.44
N ASN A 65 -13.93 -9.96 12.43
CA ASN A 65 -14.33 -11.23 13.04
C ASN A 65 -13.64 -11.52 14.38
N ALA A 66 -12.93 -10.55 14.98
CA ALA A 66 -12.07 -10.76 16.15
C ALA A 66 -12.81 -11.36 17.36
N GLY A 67 -14.10 -11.09 17.52
CA GLY A 67 -14.91 -11.64 18.62
C GLY A 67 -15.12 -13.16 18.56
N ASN A 68 -14.86 -13.78 17.40
CA ASN A 68 -15.01 -15.23 17.18
C ASN A 68 -13.65 -15.95 17.00
N LEU A 69 -12.54 -15.21 17.08
CA LEU A 69 -11.19 -15.72 16.84
C LEU A 69 -10.43 -15.87 18.16
N ASP A 70 -9.41 -16.72 18.17
CA ASP A 70 -8.52 -16.82 19.32
C ASP A 70 -7.72 -15.51 19.47
N PRO A 71 -7.85 -14.81 20.62
CA PRO A 71 -7.22 -13.50 20.80
C PRO A 71 -5.70 -13.56 20.85
N GLU A 72 -5.08 -14.65 21.32
CA GLU A 72 -3.63 -14.73 21.47
C GLU A 72 -2.92 -14.82 20.11
N PRO A 73 -3.22 -15.79 19.22
CA PRO A 73 -2.65 -15.83 17.88
C PRO A 73 -3.01 -14.60 17.03
N LEU A 74 -4.20 -14.01 17.23
CA LEU A 74 -4.59 -12.78 16.56
C LEU A 74 -3.70 -11.60 16.97
N ALA A 75 -3.48 -11.40 18.27
CA ALA A 75 -2.64 -10.32 18.78
C ALA A 75 -1.18 -10.45 18.32
N ASP A 76 -0.64 -11.66 18.34
CA ASP A 76 0.72 -11.96 17.90
C ASP A 76 0.88 -11.72 16.38
N GLY A 77 -0.06 -12.23 15.59
CA GLY A 77 -0.07 -12.05 14.14
C GLY A 77 -0.17 -10.58 13.73
N LEU A 78 -1.10 -9.82 14.34
CA LEU A 78 -1.22 -8.38 14.09
C LEU A 78 0.03 -7.60 14.52
N SER A 79 0.70 -8.04 15.60
CA SER A 79 1.95 -7.43 16.04
C SER A 79 3.09 -7.68 15.05
N ALA A 80 3.18 -8.88 14.46
CA ALA A 80 4.14 -9.20 13.42
C ALA A 80 3.90 -8.36 12.15
N ILE A 81 2.64 -8.24 11.72
CA ILE A 81 2.25 -7.40 10.56
C ILE A 81 2.61 -5.93 10.81
N ARG A 82 2.34 -5.40 12.00
CA ARG A 82 2.68 -4.02 12.38
C ARG A 82 4.18 -3.75 12.29
N GLU A 83 5.01 -4.72 12.68
CA GLU A 83 6.46 -4.55 12.59
C GLU A 83 6.94 -4.41 11.14
N ARG A 84 6.40 -5.21 10.22
CA ARG A 84 6.70 -5.09 8.78
C ARG A 84 6.21 -3.78 8.18
N TYR A 85 5.09 -3.25 8.67
CA TYR A 85 4.61 -1.93 8.25
C TYR A 85 5.52 -0.78 8.67
N ARG A 86 6.17 -0.87 9.84
CA ARG A 86 7.16 0.15 10.25
C ARG A 86 8.35 0.18 9.30
N GLU A 87 8.80 -0.99 8.86
CA GLU A 87 9.85 -1.08 7.86
C GLU A 87 9.40 -0.49 6.51
N LEU A 88 8.20 -0.82 6.05
CA LEU A 88 7.65 -0.29 4.81
C LEU A 88 7.51 1.24 4.86
N LEU A 89 7.07 1.78 6.00
CA LEU A 89 6.99 3.22 6.24
C LEU A 89 8.36 3.87 6.15
N THR A 90 9.39 3.27 6.75
CA THR A 90 10.76 3.80 6.72
C THR A 90 11.29 3.89 5.28
N LEU A 91 11.02 2.88 4.44
CA LEU A 91 11.36 2.90 3.03
C LEU A 91 10.62 4.01 2.28
N ALA A 92 9.32 4.16 2.51
CA ALA A 92 8.50 5.18 1.87
C ALA A 92 8.94 6.61 2.26
N GLU A 93 9.31 6.82 3.53
CA GLU A 93 9.83 8.10 4.01
C GLU A 93 11.17 8.44 3.36
N THR A 94 12.07 7.45 3.28
CA THR A 94 13.37 7.60 2.63
C THR A 94 13.22 7.98 1.15
N GLU A 95 12.32 7.31 0.42
CA GLU A 95 12.08 7.64 -0.99
C GLU A 95 11.42 9.02 -1.15
N ARG A 96 10.50 9.39 -0.26
CA ARG A 96 9.89 10.73 -0.30
C ARG A 96 10.94 11.82 -0.11
N ASP A 97 11.90 11.62 0.80
CA ASP A 97 12.99 12.57 1.02
C ASP A 97 13.90 12.66 -0.21
N ARG A 98 14.22 11.53 -0.84
CA ARG A 98 14.96 11.46 -2.11
C ARG A 98 14.27 12.24 -3.23
N LEU A 99 12.98 12.00 -3.43
CA LEU A 99 12.18 12.72 -4.43
C LEU A 99 12.09 14.22 -4.14
N ALA A 100 11.98 14.60 -2.85
CA ALA A 100 11.97 16.00 -2.45
C ALA A 100 13.30 16.71 -2.72
N ASP A 101 14.43 16.00 -2.57
CA ASP A 101 15.75 16.48 -2.96
C ASP A 101 15.85 16.64 -4.50
N ASP A 102 15.41 15.64 -5.27
CA ASP A 102 15.44 15.66 -6.74
C ASP A 102 14.64 16.84 -7.33
N VAL A 103 13.46 17.11 -6.76
CA VAL A 103 12.62 18.27 -7.15
C VAL A 103 13.34 19.58 -6.84
N ARG A 104 13.93 19.72 -5.64
CA ARG A 104 14.68 20.93 -5.26
C ARG A 104 15.88 21.17 -6.19
N GLN A 105 16.61 20.13 -6.55
CA GLN A 105 17.74 20.23 -7.48
C GLN A 105 17.29 20.62 -8.89
N SER A 106 16.19 20.03 -9.38
CA SER A 106 15.62 20.36 -10.70
C SER A 106 15.17 21.82 -10.80
N VAL A 107 14.54 22.34 -9.75
CA VAL A 107 14.15 23.76 -9.68
C VAL A 107 15.37 24.67 -9.67
N LYS A 108 16.40 24.35 -8.88
CA LYS A 108 17.64 25.15 -8.82
C LYS A 108 18.39 25.16 -10.15
N GLY A 109 18.44 24.02 -10.85
CA GLY A 109 19.04 23.91 -12.18
C GLY A 109 18.36 24.84 -13.20
N ARG A 110 17.03 24.87 -13.21
CA ARG A 110 16.25 25.75 -14.11
C ARG A 110 16.47 27.24 -13.83
N VAL A 111 16.58 27.64 -12.56
CA VAL A 111 16.89 29.03 -12.18
C VAL A 111 18.31 29.40 -12.62
N GLY A 112 19.28 28.49 -12.49
CA GLY A 112 20.65 28.70 -12.96
C GLY A 112 20.74 28.87 -14.47
N THR A 113 20.06 28.03 -15.26
CA THR A 113 20.05 28.15 -16.73
C THR A 113 19.41 29.46 -17.21
N ARG A 114 18.29 29.86 -16.59
CA ARG A 114 17.62 31.13 -16.93
C ARG A 114 18.49 32.36 -16.66
N ALA A 115 19.24 32.37 -15.56
CA ALA A 115 20.14 33.48 -15.23
C ALA A 115 21.33 33.62 -16.20
N TYR A 116 21.75 32.52 -16.83
CA TYR A 116 22.75 32.52 -17.91
C TYR A 116 22.19 33.01 -19.25
N GLU A 117 20.93 32.72 -19.54
CA GLU A 117 20.26 33.20 -20.77
C GLU A 117 19.90 34.69 -20.69
N GLU A 118 19.51 35.19 -19.51
CA GLU A 118 19.17 36.61 -19.29
C GLU A 118 20.42 37.53 -19.16
N ASN A 119 21.62 36.98 -18.93
CA ASN A 119 22.89 37.74 -18.87
C ASN A 119 23.77 37.60 -20.13
N ARG A 120 23.19 37.17 -21.25
CA ARG A 120 23.87 37.12 -22.55
C ARG A 120 23.34 38.21 -23.49
#